data_AF-A0A925VUX6-F1
#
_entry.id   AF-A0A925VUX6-F1
#
_cell.length_a   1.000
_cell.length_b   1.000
_cell.length_c   1.000
_cell.angle_alpha   90.00
_cell.angle_beta   90.00
_cell.angle_gamma   90.00
#
_symmetry.space_group_name_H-M   'P 1'
#
loop_
_entity.id
_entity.type
_entity.pdbx_description
1 polymer ?
#
loop_
_entity_poly.entity_id
_entity_poly.type
_entity_poly.pdbx_seq_one_letter_code
_entity_poly.pdbx_strand_id
1 'polypeptide(L)'
;APRLHEALALAAGLARTRQLLPPAVRQTAMAHIEAEPAFRLEYFEVADADTLQPLTEWSAGQPVALCLAAYLDDVRLIDNLIVSGEGGK
;
A
#
# COMPACT_ATOMS: atom_id res chain seq x y z
N ALA A 1 10.36 -4.49 -10.27
CA ALA A 1 10.46 -5.81 -9.61
C ALA A 1 9.05 -6.30 -9.29
N PRO A 2 8.67 -7.53 -9.67
CA PRO A 2 7.29 -8.00 -9.54
C PRO A 2 6.75 -7.95 -8.10
N ARG A 3 7.62 -8.17 -7.11
CA ARG A 3 7.22 -8.25 -5.69
C ARG A 3 6.61 -6.98 -5.11
N LEU A 4 7.12 -5.80 -5.48
CA LEU A 4 6.58 -4.51 -5.03
C LEU A 4 5.18 -4.30 -5.60
N HIS A 5 5.01 -4.60 -6.89
CA HIS A 5 3.71 -4.53 -7.56
C HIS A 5 2.70 -5.53 -6.97
N GLU A 6 3.13 -6.76 -6.66
CA GLU A 6 2.31 -7.77 -5.97
C GLU A 6 1.82 -7.27 -4.62
N ALA A 7 2.69 -6.64 -3.82
CA ALA A 7 2.34 -6.07 -2.53
C ALA A 7 1.31 -4.93 -2.66
N LEU A 8 1.48 -4.04 -3.65
CA LEU A 8 0.52 -2.98 -3.95
C LEU A 8 -0.83 -3.55 -4.43
N ALA A 9 -0.82 -4.58 -5.28
CA ALA A 9 -2.03 -5.21 -5.77
C ALA A 9 -2.80 -5.92 -4.65
N LEU A 10 -2.09 -6.61 -3.75
CA LEU A 10 -2.65 -7.23 -2.54
C LEU A 10 -3.29 -6.15 -1.64
N ALA A 11 -2.53 -5.11 -1.31
CA ALA A 11 -3.01 -4.01 -0.47
C ALA A 11 -4.22 -3.31 -1.11
N ALA A 12 -4.22 -3.12 -2.43
CA ALA A 12 -5.33 -2.51 -3.15
C ALA A 12 -6.59 -3.38 -3.12
N GLY A 13 -6.45 -4.70 -3.20
CA GLY A 13 -7.57 -5.63 -3.01
C GLY A 13 -8.19 -5.46 -1.62
N LEU A 14 -7.36 -5.47 -0.58
CA LEU A 14 -7.82 -5.31 0.82
C LEU A 14 -8.42 -3.91 1.09
N ALA A 15 -7.81 -2.86 0.53
CA ALA A 15 -8.30 -1.49 0.66
C ALA A 15 -9.65 -1.29 -0.05
N ARG A 16 -9.89 -1.96 -1.18
CA ARG A 16 -11.19 -1.93 -1.88
C ARG A 16 -12.31 -2.58 -1.07
N THR A 17 -12.04 -3.69 -0.39
CA THR A 17 -13.08 -4.36 0.42
C THR A 17 -13.38 -3.62 1.72
N ARG A 18 -12.44 -2.81 2.22
CA ARG A 18 -12.52 -2.05 3.47
C ARG A 18 -12.87 -2.91 4.70
N GLN A 19 -12.66 -4.23 4.63
CA GLN A 19 -12.89 -5.16 5.74
C GLN A 19 -11.80 -5.05 6.82
N LEU A 20 -10.58 -4.68 6.40
CA LEU A 20 -9.46 -4.40 7.30
C LEU A 20 -9.26 -2.89 7.40
N LEU A 21 -8.90 -2.40 8.58
CA LEU A 21 -8.48 -1.01 8.76
C LEU A 21 -7.15 -0.74 8.04
N PRO A 22 -6.86 0.51 7.61
CA PRO A 22 -5.64 0.83 6.90
C PRO A 22 -4.34 0.34 7.58
N PRO A 23 -4.17 0.41 8.92
CA PRO A 23 -2.98 -0.14 9.58
C PRO A 23 -2.83 -1.66 9.40
N ALA A 24 -3.94 -2.40 9.34
CA ALA A 24 -3.91 -3.85 9.10
C ALA A 24 -3.59 -4.16 7.63
N VAL A 25 -4.13 -3.38 6.68
CA VAL A 25 -3.77 -3.49 5.26
C VAL A 25 -2.26 -3.25 5.05
N ARG A 26 -1.73 -2.19 5.67
CA ARG A 26 -0.29 -1.89 5.68
C ARG A 26 0.51 -3.08 6.19
N GLN A 27 0.15 -3.61 7.36
CA GLN A 27 0.86 -4.73 7.97
C GLN A 27 0.87 -5.99 7.07
N THR A 28 -0.26 -6.29 6.42
CA THR A 28 -0.35 -7.43 5.49
C THR A 28 0.57 -7.24 4.28
N ALA A 29 0.63 -6.03 3.72
CA ALA A 29 1.50 -5.72 2.59
C ALA A 29 2.99 -5.75 2.96
N MET A 30 3.36 -5.21 4.13
CA MET A 30 4.72 -5.27 4.65
C MET A 30 5.19 -6.72 4.82
N ALA A 31 4.38 -7.55 5.48
CA ALA A 31 4.68 -8.98 5.67
C ALA A 31 4.86 -9.73 4.34
N HIS A 32 4.12 -9.34 3.30
CA HIS A 32 4.27 -9.92 1.97
C HIS A 32 5.64 -9.57 1.36
N ILE A 33 6.10 -8.32 1.46
CA ILE A 33 7.41 -7.91 0.95
C ILE A 33 8.52 -8.58 1.75
N GLU A 34 8.44 -8.55 3.08
CA GLU A 34 9.43 -9.10 4.01
C GLU A 34 9.58 -10.63 3.94
N ALA A 35 8.59 -11.33 3.36
CA ALA A 35 8.70 -12.76 3.07
C ALA A 35 9.73 -13.09 1.97
N GLU A 36 10.23 -12.10 1.23
CA GLU A 36 11.33 -12.23 0.27
C GLU A 36 12.60 -11.55 0.83
N PRO A 37 13.58 -12.31 1.35
CA PRO A 37 14.77 -11.77 2.00
C PRO A 37 15.66 -10.89 1.10
N ALA A 38 15.53 -10.99 -0.23
CA ALA A 38 16.24 -10.14 -1.16
C ALA A 38 15.80 -8.66 -1.08
N PHE A 39 14.59 -8.39 -0.57
CA PHE A 39 14.10 -7.01 -0.37
C PHE A 39 14.30 -6.56 1.06
N ARG A 40 14.85 -5.35 1.22
CA ARG A 40 14.83 -4.61 2.49
C ARG A 40 13.82 -3.48 2.39
N LEU A 41 12.66 -3.67 3.03
CA LEU A 41 11.61 -2.66 3.07
C LEU A 41 12.09 -1.41 3.82
N GLU A 42 11.89 -0.24 3.22
CA GLU A 42 12.14 1.05 3.86
C GLU A 42 10.83 1.59 4.47
N TYR A 43 9.77 1.63 3.67
CA TYR A 43 8.42 1.93 4.15
C TYR A 43 7.35 1.32 3.25
N PHE A 44 6.17 1.11 3.83
CA PHE A 44 4.91 0.95 3.12
C PHE A 44 3.89 1.82 3.84
N GLU A 45 3.12 2.64 3.13
CA GLU A 45 2.12 3.52 3.71
C GLU A 45 0.78 3.39 3.00
N VAL A 46 -0.29 3.46 3.79
CA VAL A 46 -1.67 3.58 3.31
C VAL A 46 -2.13 4.99 3.68
N ALA A 47 -2.16 5.87 2.70
CA ALA A 47 -2.39 7.31 2.90
C ALA A 47 -3.63 7.80 2.17
N ASP A 48 -4.13 8.94 2.59
CA ASP A 48 -5.08 9.74 1.82
C ASP A 48 -4.41 10.19 0.51
N ALA A 49 -5.08 9.99 -0.63
CA ALA A 49 -4.46 10.29 -1.92
C ALA A 49 -4.26 11.79 -2.18
N ASP A 50 -5.03 12.66 -1.53
CA ASP A 50 -5.01 14.11 -1.76
C ASP A 50 -4.01 14.81 -0.82
N THR A 51 -3.94 14.37 0.43
CA THR A 51 -3.14 15.01 1.50
C THR A 51 -1.85 14.27 1.82
N LEU A 52 -1.70 13.03 1.33
CA LEU A 52 -0.60 12.12 1.66
C LEU A 52 -0.43 11.87 3.15
N GLN A 53 -1.48 12.11 3.95
CA GLN A 53 -1.47 11.81 5.37
C GLN A 53 -1.79 10.32 5.60
N PRO A 54 -1.10 9.64 6.51
CA PRO A 54 -1.41 8.25 6.86
C PRO A 54 -2.86 8.08 7.31
N LEU A 55 -3.49 7.00 6.86
CA LEU A 55 -4.85 6.65 7.27
C LEU A 55 -4.82 5.70 8.46
N THR A 56 -5.71 5.95 9.41
CA THR A 56 -6.02 5.02 10.50
C THR A 56 -7.41 4.41 10.36
N GLU A 57 -8.29 5.07 9.62
CA GLU A 57 -9.67 4.69 9.35
C GLU A 57 -10.05 5.02 7.90
N TRP A 58 -11.15 4.43 7.42
CA TRP A 58 -11.67 4.71 6.08
C TRP A 58 -12.78 5.74 6.12
N SER A 59 -12.73 6.74 5.24
CA SER A 59 -13.87 7.60 4.95
C SER A 59 -14.57 7.18 3.66
N ALA A 60 -15.90 7.32 3.60
CA ALA A 60 -16.69 7.00 2.40
C ALA A 60 -16.20 7.83 1.20
N GLY A 61 -16.03 7.20 0.03
CA GLY A 61 -15.56 7.88 -1.19
C GLY A 61 -14.12 8.40 -1.16
N GLN A 62 -13.39 8.23 -0.06
CA GLN A 62 -12.01 8.68 0.06
C GLN A 62 -11.07 7.91 -0.89
N PRO A 63 -10.30 8.60 -1.74
CA PRO A 63 -9.25 7.97 -2.52
C PRO A 63 -8.04 7.63 -1.64
N VAL A 64 -7.43 6.48 -1.90
CA VAL A 64 -6.33 5.94 -1.10
C VAL A 64 -5.07 5.86 -1.96
N ALA A 65 -3.95 6.36 -1.45
CA ALA A 65 -2.63 6.15 -2.00
C ALA A 65 -1.91 5.05 -1.23
N LEU A 66 -1.46 4.02 -1.95
CA LEU A 66 -0.58 2.99 -1.44
C LEU A 66 0.83 3.32 -1.92
N CYS A 67 1.75 3.56 -1.01
CA CYS A 67 3.10 4.00 -1.36
C CYS A 67 4.11 3.09 -0.69
N LEU A 68 5.18 2.73 -1.40
CA LEU A 68 6.26 1.96 -0.81
C LEU A 68 7.63 2.38 -1.33
N ALA A 69 8.65 2.07 -0.54
CA ALA A 69 10.03 2.03 -1.01
C ALA A 69 10.75 0.83 -0.38
N ALA A 70 11.59 0.17 -1.16
CA ALA A 70 12.40 -0.95 -0.72
C ALA A 70 13.73 -0.97 -1.47
N TYR A 71 14.74 -1.58 -0.86
CA TYR A 71 16.02 -1.85 -1.51
C TYR A 71 16.05 -3.29 -2.03
N LEU A 72 16.57 -3.47 -3.25
CA LEU A 72 17.02 -4.74 -3.79
C LEU A 72 18.52 -4.61 -4.04
N ASP A 73 19.32 -5.27 -3.21
CA ASP A 73 20.75 -4.99 -3.06
C ASP A 73 21.00 -3.48 -2.83
N ASP A 74 21.74 -2.82 -3.73
CA ASP A 74 22.06 -1.39 -3.67
C ASP A 74 21.06 -0.51 -4.44
N VAL A 75 20.05 -1.11 -5.08
CA VAL A 75 19.07 -0.38 -5.88
C VAL A 75 17.85 -0.05 -5.04
N ARG A 76 17.57 1.24 -4.87
CA ARG A 76 16.34 1.72 -4.22
C ARG A 76 15.19 1.75 -5.23
N LEU A 77 14.15 0.97 -4.97
CA LEU A 77 12.92 0.91 -5.75
C LEU A 77 11.80 1.63 -5.01
N ILE A 78 11.02 2.42 -5.75
CA ILE A 78 9.81 3.10 -5.26
C ILE A 78 8.67 2.69 -6.17
N ASP A 79 7.51 2.46 -5.59
CA ASP A 79 6.30 2.22 -6.35
C ASP A 79 5.09 2.76 -5.57
N ASN A 80 4.02 3.06 -6.28
CA ASN A 80 2.78 3.53 -5.68
C ASN A 80 1.57 3.14 -6.51
N LEU A 81 0.41 3.05 -5.87
CA LEU A 81 -0.86 2.75 -6.52
C LEU A 81 -1.99 3.55 -5.88
N ILE A 82 -2.79 4.21 -6.72
CA ILE A 82 -4.00 4.90 -6.27
C ILE A 82 -5.19 3.95 -6.37
N VAL A 83 -5.95 3.86 -5.29
CA VAL A 83 -7.22 3.15 -5.21
C VAL A 83 -8.32 4.20 -5.06
N SER A 84 -9.11 4.38 -6.11
CA SER A 84 -10.26 5.28 -6.07
C SER A 84 -11.25 4.81 -5.00
N GLY A 85 -11.74 5.74 -4.17
CA GLY A 85 -12.91 5.48 -3.34
C GLY A 85 -14.11 5.25 -4.24
N GLU A 86 -14.93 4.25 -3.96
CA GLU A 86 -16.17 4.07 -4.74
C GLU A 86 -17.08 5.30 -4.51
N GLY A 87 -17.14 6.13 -5.54
CA GLY A 87 -17.97 7.32 -5.64
C GLY A 87 -18.53 7.38 -7.05
N GLY A 88 -19.70 6.77 -7.21
CA GLY A 88 -20.73 7.06 -8.21
C GLY A 88 -20.30 7.45 -9.62
N LYS A 89 -20.58 6.55 -10.56
CA LYS A 89 -21.61 6.88 -11.54
C LYS A 89 -22.78 5.94 -11.38
#